data_AF-A0A1S2HKS0-F1
#
_entry.id   AF-A0A1S2HKS0-F1
#
_cell.length_a   1.000
_cell.length_b   1.000
_cell.length_c   1.000
_cell.angle_alpha   90.00
_cell.angle_beta   90.00
_cell.angle_gamma   90.00
#
_symmetry.space_group_name_H-M   'P 1'
#
loop_
_entity.id
_entity.type
_entity.pdbx_description
1 polymer ?
#
loop_
_entity_poly.entity_id
_entity_poly.type
_entity_poly.pdbx_seq_one_letter_code
_entity_poly.pdbx_strand_id
1 'polypeptide(L)'
;MSNDTQVTWLTQEAHDRLTAELAQLSGPARQEIANRIEAAREEGDLKENGGYHAAKDEQGKIEARIRQLTELLKHATVGEADFDGTVEPGTVVTAVIAGDESTFLVGNREIVADGSDLTVYSPVSPVGAAIVGLRAGEKATYTAPNGKEIAVEVTKVERYEP
;
A
#
# COMPACT_ATOMS: atom_id res chain seq x y z
N MET A 1 20.72 -9.55 -6.64
CA MET A 1 19.28 -9.46 -6.31
C MET A 1 19.21 -9.14 -4.84
N SER A 2 19.15 -7.86 -4.49
CA SER A 2 19.13 -7.43 -3.09
C SER A 2 17.77 -7.79 -2.50
N ASN A 3 17.76 -8.84 -1.69
CA ASN A 3 16.59 -9.28 -0.95
C ASN A 3 16.53 -8.47 0.35
N ASP A 4 16.26 -7.17 0.23
CA ASP A 4 15.77 -6.41 1.38
C ASP A 4 14.32 -6.84 1.56
N THR A 5 14.09 -7.74 2.53
CA THR A 5 12.75 -7.96 3.07
C THR A 5 12.33 -6.64 3.71
N GLN A 6 11.74 -5.76 2.89
CA GLN A 6 11.21 -4.48 3.31
C GLN A 6 10.15 -4.75 4.36
N VAL A 7 10.50 -4.48 5.61
CA VAL A 7 9.55 -4.52 6.71
C VAL A 7 8.52 -3.44 6.44
N THR A 8 7.33 -3.85 6.02
CA THR A 8 6.22 -2.93 5.81
C THR A 8 5.57 -2.68 7.16
N TRP A 9 5.54 -1.44 7.62
CA TRP A 9 4.78 -1.10 8.82
C TRP A 9 3.30 -0.98 8.49
N LEU A 10 2.43 -1.52 9.35
CA LEU A 10 0.97 -1.36 9.29
C LEU A 10 0.44 -0.97 10.68
N THR A 11 -0.61 -0.14 10.71
CA THR A 11 -1.42 0.00 11.92
C THR A 11 -2.16 -1.31 12.22
N GLN A 12 -2.57 -1.51 13.48
CA GLN A 12 -3.41 -2.65 13.85
C GLN A 12 -4.71 -2.68 13.03
N GLU A 13 -5.36 -1.53 12.87
CA GLU A 13 -6.59 -1.42 12.08
C GLU A 13 -6.38 -1.80 10.61
N ALA A 14 -5.30 -1.32 9.97
CA ALA A 14 -5.00 -1.67 8.60
C ALA A 14 -4.71 -3.17 8.46
N HIS A 15 -3.93 -3.74 9.38
CA HIS A 15 -3.66 -5.17 9.42
C HIS A 15 -4.96 -5.99 9.53
N ASP A 16 -5.87 -5.61 10.43
CA ASP A 16 -7.12 -6.33 10.64
C ASP A 16 -8.05 -6.24 9.43
N ARG A 17 -8.15 -5.04 8.81
CA ARG A 17 -8.89 -4.82 7.56
C ARG A 17 -8.35 -5.71 6.44
N LEU A 18 -7.04 -5.70 6.22
CA LEU A 18 -6.39 -6.48 5.16
C LEU A 18 -6.49 -7.99 5.42
N THR A 19 -6.43 -8.41 6.69
CA THR A 19 -6.63 -9.81 7.08
C THR A 19 -8.06 -10.27 6.81
N ALA A 20 -9.05 -9.44 7.14
CA ALA A 20 -10.45 -9.71 6.83
C ALA A 20 -10.70 -9.76 5.32
N GLU A 21 -10.11 -8.84 4.55
CA GLU A 21 -10.15 -8.87 3.09
C GLU A 21 -9.56 -10.18 2.53
N LEU A 22 -8.36 -10.56 3.01
CA LEU A 22 -7.71 -11.80 2.59
C LEU A 22 -8.57 -13.03 2.91
N ALA A 23 -9.18 -13.09 4.10
CA ALA A 23 -10.08 -14.19 4.48
C ALA A 23 -11.30 -14.29 3.57
N GLN A 24 -11.90 -13.14 3.22
CA GLN A 24 -13.05 -13.08 2.32
C GLN A 24 -12.68 -13.52 0.89
N LEU A 25 -11.56 -13.02 0.38
CA LEU A 25 -11.10 -13.32 -0.98
C LEU A 25 -10.66 -14.78 -1.12
N SER A 26 -9.90 -15.30 -0.16
CA SER A 26 -9.33 -16.65 -0.22
C SER A 26 -10.32 -17.77 0.10
N GLY A 27 -11.43 -17.44 0.76
CA GLY A 27 -12.51 -18.36 1.11
C GLY A 27 -13.79 -18.11 0.29
N PRO A 28 -14.79 -17.40 0.84
CA PRO A 28 -16.12 -17.27 0.22
C PRO A 28 -16.09 -16.81 -1.24
N ALA A 29 -15.36 -15.74 -1.56
CA ALA A 29 -15.35 -15.19 -2.91
C ALA A 29 -14.70 -16.14 -3.93
N ARG A 30 -13.59 -16.79 -3.56
CA ARG A 30 -12.93 -17.80 -4.40
C ARG A 30 -13.86 -18.98 -4.70
N GLN A 31 -14.62 -19.45 -3.70
CA GLN A 31 -15.58 -20.53 -3.90
C GLN A 31 -16.74 -20.10 -4.80
N GLU A 32 -17.26 -18.89 -4.63
CA GLU A 32 -18.32 -18.34 -5.48
C GLU A 32 -17.89 -18.26 -6.95
N ILE A 33 -16.68 -17.74 -7.21
CA ILE A 33 -16.12 -17.66 -8.57
C ILE A 33 -15.91 -19.06 -9.15
N ALA A 34 -15.43 -20.02 -8.35
CA ALA A 34 -15.31 -21.41 -8.80
C ALA A 34 -16.66 -22.01 -9.21
N ASN A 35 -17.71 -21.80 -8.42
CA ASN A 35 -19.06 -22.26 -8.73
C ASN A 35 -19.60 -21.60 -10.02
N ARG A 36 -19.35 -20.30 -10.22
CA ARG A 36 -19.74 -19.57 -11.44
C ARG A 36 -19.01 -20.10 -12.68
N ILE A 37 -17.72 -20.43 -12.56
CA ILE A 37 -16.94 -21.04 -13.65
C ILE A 37 -17.52 -22.41 -14.01
N GLU A 38 -17.83 -23.25 -13.01
CA GLU A 38 -18.40 -24.58 -13.25
C GLU A 38 -19.81 -24.48 -13.87
N ALA A 39 -20.68 -23.60 -13.38
CA ALA A 39 -22.00 -23.38 -13.98
C ALA A 39 -21.89 -22.92 -15.44
N ALA A 40 -20.99 -21.97 -15.74
CA ALA A 40 -20.78 -21.49 -17.11
C ALA A 40 -20.18 -22.58 -18.03
N ARG A 41 -19.52 -23.61 -17.47
CA ARG A 41 -19.02 -24.75 -18.25
C ARG A 41 -20.13 -25.68 -18.71
N GLU A 42 -21.21 -25.78 -17.96
CA GLU A 42 -22.38 -26.60 -18.29
C GLU A 42 -23.23 -25.99 -19.42
N GLU A 43 -23.06 -24.68 -19.70
CA GLU A 43 -23.84 -23.95 -20.71
C GLU A 43 -23.38 -24.17 -22.17
N GLY A 44 -22.32 -24.96 -22.40
CA GLY A 44 -21.92 -25.38 -23.75
C GLY A 44 -20.60 -24.76 -24.25
N ASP A 45 -20.63 -24.07 -25.39
CA ASP A 45 -19.41 -23.61 -26.05
C ASP A 45 -18.69 -22.50 -25.26
N LEU A 46 -17.60 -22.88 -24.59
CA LEU A 46 -16.77 -21.99 -23.77
C LEU A 46 -16.11 -20.88 -24.57
N LYS A 47 -15.93 -21.05 -25.88
CA LYS A 47 -15.23 -20.07 -26.70
C LYS A 47 -16.04 -18.78 -26.80
N GLU A 48 -17.37 -18.89 -26.87
CA GLU A 48 -18.30 -17.77 -26.99
C GLU A 48 -19.00 -17.43 -25.66
N ASN A 49 -18.84 -18.25 -24.61
CA ASN A 49 -19.44 -17.98 -23.30
C ASN A 49 -18.77 -16.78 -22.60
N GLY A 50 -19.39 -15.61 -22.70
CA GLY A 50 -18.93 -14.39 -22.03
C GLY A 50 -18.92 -14.49 -20.50
N GLY A 51 -19.85 -15.26 -19.91
CA GLY A 51 -19.90 -15.50 -18.47
C GLY A 51 -18.69 -16.30 -17.97
N TYR A 52 -18.27 -17.31 -18.73
CA TYR A 52 -17.06 -18.09 -18.45
C TYR A 52 -15.81 -17.22 -18.47
N HIS A 53 -15.61 -16.43 -19.54
CA HIS A 53 -14.45 -15.54 -19.65
C HIS A 53 -14.43 -14.47 -18.53
N ALA A 54 -15.58 -13.87 -18.24
CA ALA A 54 -15.69 -12.89 -17.15
C ALA A 54 -15.34 -13.50 -15.79
N ALA A 55 -15.83 -14.71 -15.50
CA ALA A 55 -15.51 -15.41 -14.25
C ALA A 55 -14.03 -15.81 -14.16
N LYS A 56 -13.39 -16.18 -15.28
CA LYS A 56 -11.95 -16.45 -15.36
C LYS A 56 -11.10 -15.19 -15.14
N ASP A 57 -11.51 -14.06 -15.70
CA ASP A 57 -10.84 -12.78 -15.48
C ASP A 57 -10.96 -12.33 -14.02
N GLU A 58 -12.14 -12.49 -13.44
CA GLU A 58 -12.40 -12.21 -12.02
C GLU A 58 -11.56 -13.11 -11.11
N GLN A 59 -11.47 -14.42 -11.42
CA GLN A 59 -10.56 -15.34 -10.74
C GLN A 59 -9.12 -14.82 -10.79
N GLY A 60 -8.64 -14.42 -11.97
CA GLY A 60 -7.27 -13.88 -12.13
C GLY A 60 -7.01 -12.65 -11.24
N LYS A 61 -7.99 -11.74 -11.16
CA LYS A 61 -7.91 -10.53 -10.32
C LYS A 61 -7.86 -10.87 -8.84
N ILE A 62 -8.75 -11.73 -8.34
CA ILE A 62 -8.76 -12.09 -6.92
C ILE A 62 -7.49 -12.85 -6.53
N GLU A 63 -6.97 -13.75 -7.38
CA GLU A 63 -5.74 -14.49 -7.09
C GLU A 63 -4.50 -13.59 -7.09
N ALA A 64 -4.49 -12.53 -7.91
CA ALA A 64 -3.46 -11.50 -7.83
C ALA A 64 -3.52 -10.74 -6.50
N ARG A 65 -4.71 -10.30 -6.07
CA ARG A 65 -4.90 -9.59 -4.79
C ARG A 65 -4.56 -10.47 -3.59
N ILE A 66 -4.98 -11.73 -3.58
CA ILE A 66 -4.67 -12.70 -2.52
C ILE A 66 -3.16 -12.85 -2.36
N ARG A 67 -2.41 -13.00 -3.46
CA ARG A 67 -0.94 -13.08 -3.40
C ARG A 67 -0.32 -11.81 -2.84
N GLN A 68 -0.77 -10.64 -3.29
CA GLN A 68 -0.30 -9.35 -2.77
C GLN A 68 -0.54 -9.23 -1.26
N LEU A 69 -1.76 -9.51 -0.79
CA LEU A 69 -2.13 -9.45 0.62
C LEU A 69 -1.35 -10.47 1.46
N THR A 70 -1.17 -11.68 0.94
CA THR A 70 -0.41 -12.73 1.63
C THR A 70 1.04 -12.32 1.84
N GLU A 71 1.71 -11.80 0.81
CA GLU A 71 3.10 -11.36 0.93
C GLU A 71 3.24 -10.12 1.83
N LEU A 72 2.30 -9.17 1.70
CA LEU A 72 2.26 -7.98 2.55
C LEU A 72 2.12 -8.34 4.03
N LEU A 73 1.09 -9.11 4.39
CA LEU A 73 0.79 -9.48 5.77
C LEU A 73 1.89 -10.38 6.38
N LYS A 74 2.52 -11.22 5.58
CA LYS A 74 3.62 -12.10 6.03
C LYS A 74 4.87 -11.33 6.48
N HIS A 75 5.13 -10.19 5.85
CA HIS A 75 6.33 -9.38 6.09
C HIS A 75 6.02 -8.07 6.83
N ALA A 76 4.75 -7.84 7.18
CA ALA A 76 4.36 -6.64 7.88
C ALA A 76 4.80 -6.67 9.35
N THR A 77 5.30 -5.56 9.84
CA THR A 77 5.36 -5.29 11.28
C THR A 77 4.13 -4.49 11.65
N VAL A 78 3.36 -5.03 12.59
CA VAL A 78 2.14 -4.39 13.09
C VAL A 78 2.45 -3.74 14.41
N GLY A 79 2.04 -2.50 14.55
CA GLY A 79 2.08 -1.87 15.86
C GLY A 79 1.96 -0.38 15.77
N GLU A 80 2.36 0.21 16.88
CA GLU A 80 2.48 1.64 17.05
C GLU A 80 3.88 2.05 16.57
N ALA A 81 4.00 3.04 15.67
CA ALA A 81 5.31 3.59 15.30
C ALA A 81 5.99 4.14 16.56
N ASP A 82 7.20 3.69 16.88
CA ASP A 82 8.00 4.33 17.91
C ASP A 82 8.28 5.76 17.44
N PHE A 83 7.81 6.76 18.19
CA PHE A 83 7.92 8.15 17.75
C PHE A 83 8.94 8.89 18.61
N ASP A 84 10.14 9.08 18.05
CA ASP A 84 11.21 9.88 18.65
C ASP A 84 11.36 11.27 17.99
N GLY A 85 10.40 11.66 17.13
CA GLY A 85 10.43 12.90 16.34
C GLY A 85 11.11 12.76 14.97
N THR A 86 11.55 11.56 14.60
CA THR A 86 12.17 11.27 13.30
C THR A 86 11.14 10.76 12.30
N VAL A 87 11.35 11.07 11.01
CA VAL A 87 10.53 10.55 9.91
C VAL A 87 10.80 9.06 9.71
N GLU A 88 9.78 8.25 9.95
CA GLU A 88 9.80 6.79 9.78
C GLU A 88 8.48 6.28 9.16
N PRO A 89 8.42 5.03 8.67
CA PRO A 89 7.15 4.43 8.27
C PRO A 89 6.11 4.51 9.40
N GLY A 90 4.92 5.04 9.09
CA GLY A 90 3.87 5.29 10.08
C GLY A 90 3.85 6.70 10.67
N THR A 91 4.64 7.63 10.11
CA THR A 91 4.63 9.05 10.50
C THR A 91 3.94 9.93 9.45
N VAL A 92 3.21 10.93 9.91
CA VAL A 92 2.68 12.03 9.10
C VAL A 92 3.71 13.15 9.08
N VAL A 93 4.10 13.56 7.88
CA VAL A 93 5.14 14.57 7.67
C VAL A 93 4.52 15.76 6.97
N THR A 94 4.74 16.94 7.55
CA THR A 94 4.58 18.21 6.82
C THR A 94 5.94 18.66 6.33
N ALA A 95 6.03 18.92 5.04
CA ALA A 95 7.27 19.37 4.42
C ALA A 95 7.00 20.42 3.35
N VAL A 96 7.95 21.33 3.16
CA VAL A 96 7.98 22.25 2.02
C VAL A 96 8.74 21.57 0.89
N ILE A 97 8.05 21.25 -0.21
CA ILE A 97 8.59 20.58 -1.39
C ILE A 97 8.50 21.56 -2.56
N ALA A 98 9.63 21.89 -3.18
CA ALA A 98 9.69 22.86 -4.28
C ALA A 98 9.06 24.24 -3.99
N GLY A 99 8.94 24.60 -2.70
CA GLY A 99 8.34 25.87 -2.25
C GLY A 99 6.87 25.76 -1.82
N ASP A 100 6.22 24.62 -2.03
CA ASP A 100 4.84 24.38 -1.60
C ASP A 100 4.82 23.48 -0.36
N GLU A 101 3.99 23.84 0.64
CA GLU A 101 3.79 23.00 1.82
C GLU A 101 2.87 21.82 1.49
N SER A 102 3.22 20.63 1.96
CA SER A 102 2.46 19.40 1.76
C SER A 102 2.52 18.53 2.99
N THR A 103 1.39 17.92 3.34
CA THR A 103 1.28 16.95 4.45
C THR A 103 0.93 15.58 3.90
N PHE A 104 1.66 14.55 4.30
CA PHE A 104 1.52 13.19 3.78
C PHE A 104 1.98 12.15 4.80
N LEU A 105 1.49 10.92 4.65
CA LEU A 105 1.96 9.75 5.40
C LEU A 105 3.19 9.14 4.71
N VAL A 106 4.22 8.83 5.49
CA VAL A 106 5.32 7.97 5.02
C VAL A 106 4.99 6.52 5.36
N GLY A 107 4.84 5.65 4.36
CA GLY A 107 4.48 4.26 4.59
C GLY A 107 3.90 3.53 3.39
N ASN A 108 3.28 2.38 3.64
CA ASN A 108 2.54 1.65 2.62
C ASN A 108 1.14 2.27 2.44
N ARG A 109 0.67 2.38 1.18
CA ARG A 109 -0.66 2.93 0.89
C ARG A 109 -1.80 2.14 1.54
N GLU A 110 -1.61 0.85 1.79
CA GLU A 110 -2.62 -0.01 2.43
C GLU A 110 -2.85 0.34 3.92
N ILE A 111 -2.01 1.22 4.51
CA ILE A 111 -2.21 1.75 5.86
C ILE A 111 -3.51 2.56 5.92
N VAL A 112 -3.71 3.47 4.96
CA VAL A 112 -4.91 4.32 4.93
C VAL A 112 -6.09 3.53 4.37
N ALA A 113 -7.28 3.76 4.91
CA ALA A 113 -8.51 3.19 4.35
C ALA A 113 -8.81 3.80 2.97
N ASP A 114 -9.56 3.05 2.16
CA ASP A 114 -10.06 3.56 0.89
C ASP A 114 -10.88 4.84 1.12
N GLY A 115 -10.55 5.91 0.36
CA GLY A 115 -11.19 7.22 0.47
C GLY A 115 -10.52 8.20 1.45
N SER A 116 -9.38 7.85 2.05
CA SER A 116 -8.56 8.84 2.77
C SER A 116 -7.99 9.88 1.80
N ASP A 117 -8.14 11.17 2.14
CA ASP A 117 -7.52 12.28 1.42
C ASP A 117 -6.00 12.39 1.70
N LEU A 118 -5.48 11.60 2.66
CA LEU A 118 -4.08 11.64 3.04
C LEU A 118 -3.22 10.98 1.96
N THR A 119 -2.37 11.79 1.33
CA THR A 119 -1.38 11.29 0.37
C THR A 119 -0.37 10.40 1.09
N VAL A 120 0.00 9.27 0.49
CA VAL A 120 0.97 8.32 1.06
C VAL A 120 2.20 8.23 0.15
N TYR A 121 3.38 8.49 0.70
CA TYR A 121 4.65 8.24 0.04
C TYR A 121 5.34 7.02 0.62
N SER A 122 5.76 6.12 -0.26
CA SER A 122 6.56 4.96 0.14
C SER A 122 7.94 5.40 0.65
N PRO A 123 8.49 4.76 1.70
CA PRO A 123 9.87 4.99 2.16
C PRO A 123 10.93 4.85 1.07
N VAL A 124 10.64 4.09 0.00
CA VAL A 124 11.57 3.91 -1.14
C VAL A 124 11.24 4.78 -2.36
N SER A 125 10.22 5.64 -2.26
CA SER A 125 10.03 6.68 -3.26
C SER A 125 11.19 7.70 -3.19
N PRO A 126 11.49 8.46 -4.27
CA PRO A 126 12.57 9.45 -4.23
C PRO A 126 12.45 10.45 -3.08
N VAL A 127 11.23 10.92 -2.79
CA VAL A 127 10.97 11.82 -1.65
C VAL A 127 11.12 11.08 -0.32
N GLY A 128 10.50 9.90 -0.17
CA GLY A 128 10.57 9.10 1.06
C GLY A 128 12.00 8.75 1.44
N ALA A 129 12.79 8.27 0.48
CA ALA A 129 14.18 7.88 0.70
C ALA A 129 15.07 9.07 1.11
N ALA A 130 14.70 10.30 0.73
CA ALA A 130 15.45 11.51 1.09
C ALA A 130 15.07 12.07 2.47
N ILE A 131 13.86 11.80 2.96
CA ILE A 131 13.37 12.36 4.23
C ILE A 131 13.36 11.36 5.39
N VAL A 132 13.36 10.05 5.11
CA VAL A 132 13.41 9.02 6.17
C VAL A 132 14.68 9.21 7.00
N GLY A 133 14.53 9.25 8.33
CA GLY A 133 15.62 9.55 9.25
C GLY A 133 15.82 11.03 9.58
N LEU A 134 15.10 11.95 8.92
CA LEU A 134 15.16 13.38 9.23
C LEU A 134 14.20 13.76 10.37
N ARG A 135 14.45 14.91 10.99
CA ARG A 135 13.61 15.56 11.99
C ARG A 135 13.10 16.92 11.48
N ALA A 136 12.14 17.49 12.19
CA ALA A 136 11.65 18.84 11.92
C ALA A 136 12.79 19.88 11.95
N GLY A 137 12.85 20.71 10.91
CA GLY A 137 13.90 21.70 10.65
C GLY A 137 15.01 21.21 9.73
N GLU A 138 15.09 19.91 9.43
CA GLU A 138 16.11 19.35 8.54
C GLU A 138 15.69 19.41 7.07
N LYS A 139 16.70 19.47 6.19
CA LYS A 139 16.52 19.63 4.74
C LYS A 139 17.26 18.54 3.98
N ALA A 140 16.68 18.11 2.87
CA ALA A 140 17.30 17.21 1.92
C ALA A 140 16.96 17.62 0.49
N THR A 141 17.58 16.92 -0.46
CA THR A 141 17.30 17.06 -1.89
C THR A 141 17.11 15.66 -2.47
N TYR A 142 16.16 15.52 -3.39
CA TYR A 142 15.99 14.29 -4.15
C TYR A 142 15.85 14.56 -5.63
N THR A 143 16.18 13.56 -6.45
CA THR A 143 15.96 13.62 -7.90
C THR A 143 14.58 13.07 -8.23
N ALA A 144 13.73 13.92 -8.79
CA ALA A 144 12.43 13.49 -9.30
C ALA A 144 12.59 12.61 -10.56
N PRO A 145 11.58 11.79 -10.93
CA PRO A 145 11.65 10.92 -12.11
C PRO A 145 11.94 11.65 -13.44
N ASN A 146 11.68 12.96 -13.50
CA ASN A 146 11.99 13.83 -14.63
C ASN A 146 13.44 14.37 -14.64
N GLY A 147 14.29 13.92 -13.71
CA GLY A 147 15.69 14.30 -13.59
C GLY A 147 15.94 15.63 -12.86
N LYS A 148 14.90 16.34 -12.40
CA LYS A 148 15.08 17.59 -11.66
C LYS A 148 15.44 17.30 -10.20
N GLU A 149 16.37 18.08 -9.67
CA GLU A 149 16.62 18.13 -8.24
C GLU A 149 15.56 18.99 -7.55
N ILE A 150 14.94 18.43 -6.51
CA ILE A 150 13.90 19.09 -5.72
C ILE A 150 14.36 19.11 -4.27
N ALA A 151 14.40 20.31 -3.70
CA ALA A 151 14.65 20.50 -2.28
C ALA A 151 13.38 20.19 -1.47
N VAL A 152 13.57 19.55 -0.33
CA VAL A 152 12.55 19.24 0.67
C VAL A 152 13.03 19.69 2.04
N GLU A 153 12.18 20.38 2.78
CA GLU A 153 12.41 20.77 4.16
C GLU A 153 11.29 20.21 5.04
N VAL A 154 11.66 19.37 6.01
CA VAL A 154 10.71 18.80 6.96
C VAL A 154 10.37 19.87 7.98
N THR A 155 9.11 20.28 8.07
CA THR A 155 8.65 21.32 9.02
C THR A 155 7.97 20.71 10.23
N LYS A 156 7.35 19.53 10.08
CA LYS A 156 6.65 18.82 11.15
C LYS A 156 6.72 17.32 10.93
N VAL A 157 6.87 16.57 12.02
CA VAL A 157 6.73 15.11 12.03
C VAL A 157 5.78 14.76 13.15
N GLU A 158 4.78 13.94 12.86
CA GLU A 158 3.76 13.48 13.79
C GLU A 158 3.55 11.98 13.62
N ARG A 159 3.04 11.36 14.68
CA ARG A 159 2.55 9.99 14.62
C ARG A 159 1.29 9.93 13.74
N TYR A 160 1.16 8.92 12.90
CA TYR A 160 -0.12 8.65 12.24
C TYR A 160 -1.13 8.09 13.23
N GLU A 161 -2.27 8.76 13.33
CA GLU A 161 -3.45 8.29 14.05
C GLU A 161 -4.56 8.07 13.01
N PRO A 162 -5.04 6.82 12.84
CA PRO A 162 -6.07 6.49 11.86
C PRO A 162 -7.45 7.07 12.17
#